data_AF-A0A8J6HTI8-F1
#
_entry.id   AF-A0A8J6HTI8-F1
#
_cell.length_a   1.000
_cell.length_b   1.000
_cell.length_c   1.000
_cell.angle_alpha   90.00
_cell.angle_beta   90.00
_cell.angle_gamma   90.00
#
_symmetry.space_group_name_H-M   'P 1'
#
loop_
_entity.id
_entity.type
_entity.pdbx_description
1 polymer ?
#
loop_
_entity_poly.entity_id
_entity_poly.type
_entity_poly.pdbx_seq_one_letter_code
_entity_poly.pdbx_strand_id
1 'polypeptide(L)'
;MVEVMISETSTFPKLLEKVSILSYDKDDMEYFVERIEYQNVERLKLFVEKFGDVVDDLMDHYQILVILFELTTRYPGIAYVHHFKGILDAFLESDHGSKLIQTSDPSFPTTSHLIKLFKLNTDDMLVEEEQIKKTVFLMLSYGLDVTLEDLDTVYRFYGYCDLFRLLLRMDVQFCDRHKPSSMVRMYCDPSTDLEMCLDDSSSIASLLDHFNHPKLKQLCLSSSNNQIASIAKELPQVPLLAEVARNAARKYIARGFKIETPKQFYSLLDQLAIDRLSKSMIALEIKLY
;
A
#
# COMPACT_ATOMS: atom_id res chain seq x y z
N MET A 1 -14.47 -2.40 31.81
CA MET A 1 -12.99 -2.55 31.69
C MET A 1 -12.39 -1.46 30.79
N VAL A 2 -13.03 -1.20 29.64
CA VAL A 2 -12.70 -0.12 28.70
C VAL A 2 -12.46 1.24 29.38
N GLU A 3 -13.36 1.69 30.24
CA GLU A 3 -13.19 2.93 31.04
C GLU A 3 -11.91 2.97 31.88
N VAL A 4 -11.52 1.83 32.45
CA VAL A 4 -10.32 1.73 33.29
C VAL A 4 -9.07 1.77 32.42
N MET A 5 -9.14 1.24 31.19
CA MET A 5 -8.05 1.33 30.21
C MET A 5 -7.83 2.76 29.71
N ILE A 6 -8.90 3.54 29.56
CA ILE A 6 -8.85 4.95 29.16
C ILE A 6 -8.34 5.84 30.31
N SER A 7 -8.81 5.62 31.54
CA SER A 7 -8.44 6.47 32.69
C SER A 7 -7.00 6.28 33.17
N GLU A 8 -6.27 7.33 33.58
CA GLU A 8 -4.88 7.26 34.11
C GLU A 8 -4.75 6.59 35.50
N THR A 9 -5.39 5.44 35.70
CA THR A 9 -5.34 4.73 36.96
C THR A 9 -4.15 3.77 37.00
N SER A 10 -3.31 3.88 38.04
CA SER A 10 -2.24 2.91 38.35
C SER A 10 -2.78 1.54 38.80
N THR A 11 -4.10 1.41 38.87
CA THR A 11 -4.81 0.19 39.26
C THR A 11 -5.04 -0.77 38.10
N PHE A 12 -4.92 -0.34 36.84
CA PHE A 12 -5.23 -1.21 35.70
C PHE A 12 -4.40 -2.52 35.67
N PRO A 13 -3.05 -2.51 35.79
CA PRO A 13 -2.27 -3.75 35.82
C PRO A 13 -2.65 -4.65 37.01
N LYS A 14 -2.90 -4.05 38.18
CA LYS A 14 -3.33 -4.78 39.39
C LYS A 14 -4.71 -5.41 39.24
N LEU A 15 -5.59 -4.77 38.47
CA LEU A 15 -6.92 -5.29 38.14
C LEU A 15 -6.79 -6.43 37.15
N LEU A 16 -5.96 -6.29 36.11
CA LEU A 16 -5.64 -7.36 35.18
C LEU A 16 -5.11 -8.59 35.93
N GLU A 17 -4.15 -8.47 36.84
CA GLU A 17 -3.62 -9.63 37.59
C GLU A 17 -4.71 -10.43 38.32
N LYS A 18 -5.78 -9.78 38.78
CA LYS A 18 -6.85 -10.41 39.57
C LYS A 18 -8.00 -10.96 38.74
N VAL A 19 -8.19 -10.47 37.52
CA VAL A 19 -9.29 -10.91 36.64
C VAL A 19 -8.78 -12.06 35.78
N SER A 20 -9.38 -13.24 35.92
CA SER A 20 -9.07 -14.39 35.05
C SER A 20 -10.06 -14.55 33.90
N ILE A 21 -11.31 -14.11 34.08
CA ILE A 21 -12.39 -14.21 33.10
C ILE A 21 -13.07 -12.86 33.03
N LEU A 22 -13.22 -12.32 31.83
CA LEU A 22 -14.00 -11.11 31.56
C LEU A 22 -15.38 -11.53 31.05
N SER A 23 -16.44 -11.15 31.77
CA SER A 23 -17.80 -11.21 31.21
C SER A 23 -18.03 -9.92 30.43
N TYR A 24 -18.53 -10.05 29.21
CA TYR A 24 -18.84 -8.93 28.33
C TYR A 24 -20.03 -9.30 27.44
N ASP A 25 -20.72 -8.30 26.91
CA ASP A 25 -21.77 -8.46 25.91
C ASP A 25 -21.44 -7.69 24.61
N LYS A 26 -22.42 -7.62 23.70
CA LYS A 26 -22.25 -6.92 22.43
C LYS A 26 -22.07 -5.41 22.62
N ASP A 27 -22.78 -4.81 23.57
CA ASP A 27 -22.73 -3.37 23.82
C ASP A 27 -21.36 -3.00 24.39
N ASP A 28 -20.78 -3.85 25.25
CA ASP A 28 -19.40 -3.70 25.72
C ASP A 28 -18.37 -3.72 24.57
N MET A 29 -18.54 -4.61 23.58
CA MET A 29 -17.66 -4.68 22.42
C MET A 29 -17.82 -3.46 21.52
N GLU A 30 -19.04 -3.05 21.22
CA GLU A 30 -19.31 -1.84 20.43
C GLU A 30 -18.70 -0.62 21.11
N TYR A 31 -18.86 -0.51 22.43
CA TYR A 31 -18.25 0.53 23.24
C TYR A 31 -16.71 0.50 23.17
N PHE A 32 -16.10 -0.69 23.22
CA PHE A 32 -14.66 -0.83 23.06
C PHE A 32 -14.18 -0.31 21.70
N VAL A 33 -14.87 -0.71 20.61
CA VAL A 33 -14.54 -0.30 19.25
C VAL A 33 -14.66 1.20 19.07
N GLU A 34 -15.76 1.81 19.52
CA GLU A 34 -15.96 3.26 19.45
C GLU A 34 -14.91 4.05 20.23
N ARG A 35 -14.30 3.44 21.24
CA ARG A 35 -13.32 4.07 22.12
C ARG A 35 -11.89 3.59 21.92
N ILE A 36 -11.62 2.79 20.89
CA ILE A 36 -10.31 2.15 20.70
C ILE A 36 -9.19 3.19 20.52
N GLU A 37 -9.51 4.35 19.95
CA GLU A 37 -8.59 5.47 19.74
C GLU A 37 -8.22 6.25 21.01
N TYR A 38 -8.89 5.99 22.13
CA TYR A 38 -8.58 6.63 23.43
C TYR A 38 -7.82 5.67 24.36
N GLN A 39 -7.49 4.46 23.90
CA GLN A 39 -6.89 3.44 24.73
C GLN A 39 -5.41 3.70 24.92
N ASN A 40 -4.92 3.70 26.15
CA ASN A 40 -3.48 3.70 26.40
C ASN A 40 -2.83 2.45 25.75
N VAL A 41 -1.85 2.65 24.88
CA VAL A 41 -1.22 1.58 24.07
C VAL A 41 -0.67 0.45 24.92
N GLU A 42 0.05 0.76 26.01
CA GLU A 42 0.63 -0.27 26.90
C GLU A 42 -0.46 -1.10 27.57
N ARG A 43 -1.58 -0.48 27.92
CA ARG A 43 -2.73 -1.18 28.50
C ARG A 43 -3.48 -2.01 27.49
N LEU A 44 -3.57 -1.52 26.25
CA LEU A 44 -4.14 -2.27 25.15
C LEU A 44 -3.31 -3.53 24.87
N LYS A 45 -1.97 -3.43 24.85
CA LYS A 45 -1.08 -4.60 24.73
C LYS A 45 -1.38 -5.65 25.80
N LEU A 46 -1.39 -5.23 27.07
CA LEU A 46 -1.73 -6.13 28.18
C LEU A 46 -3.14 -6.71 28.10
N PHE A 47 -4.11 -5.93 27.60
CA PHE A 47 -5.47 -6.41 27.38
C PHE A 47 -5.50 -7.48 26.29
N VAL A 48 -4.85 -7.24 25.15
CA VAL A 48 -4.79 -8.16 24.01
C VAL A 48 -4.11 -9.47 24.41
N GLU A 49 -2.98 -9.39 25.10
CA GLU A 49 -2.25 -10.57 25.58
C GLU A 49 -3.07 -11.41 26.58
N LYS A 50 -3.83 -10.75 27.45
CA LYS A 50 -4.52 -11.42 28.55
C LYS A 50 -5.90 -11.95 28.16
N PHE A 51 -6.62 -11.23 27.31
CA PHE A 51 -8.01 -11.51 26.96
C PHE A 51 -8.15 -11.85 25.47
N GLY A 52 -7.28 -12.73 24.98
CA GLY A 52 -7.25 -13.12 23.57
C GLY A 52 -8.60 -13.61 23.04
N ASP A 53 -9.37 -14.38 23.82
CA ASP A 53 -10.71 -14.83 23.42
C ASP A 53 -11.67 -13.66 23.13
N VAL A 54 -11.57 -12.57 23.92
CA VAL A 54 -12.38 -11.36 23.72
C VAL A 54 -11.94 -10.61 22.46
N VAL A 55 -10.63 -10.57 22.21
CA VAL A 55 -10.06 -9.95 21.00
C VAL A 55 -10.46 -10.75 19.75
N ASP A 56 -10.46 -12.07 19.85
CA ASP A 56 -10.90 -12.95 18.78
C ASP A 56 -12.38 -12.71 18.44
N ASP A 57 -13.25 -12.67 19.44
CA ASP A 57 -14.67 -12.38 19.23
C ASP A 57 -14.85 -10.95 18.67
N LEU A 58 -14.06 -9.99 19.13
CA LEU A 58 -14.06 -8.63 18.58
C LEU A 58 -13.73 -8.63 17.07
N MET A 59 -12.70 -9.36 16.65
CA MET A 59 -12.29 -9.43 15.24
C MET A 59 -13.29 -10.21 14.36
N ASP A 60 -14.04 -11.14 14.94
CA ASP A 60 -15.09 -11.89 14.23
C ASP A 60 -16.34 -11.04 13.97
N HIS A 61 -16.61 -10.07 14.84
CA HIS A 61 -17.79 -9.20 14.73
C HIS A 61 -17.51 -7.85 14.06
N TYR A 62 -16.26 -7.37 14.09
CA TYR A 62 -15.89 -6.04 13.64
C TYR A 62 -14.65 -6.05 12.75
N GLN A 63 -14.67 -5.25 11.68
CA GLN A 63 -13.49 -4.99 10.83
C GLN A 63 -12.56 -3.99 11.50
N ILE A 64 -11.91 -4.40 12.60
CA ILE A 64 -11.12 -3.52 13.46
C ILE A 64 -10.09 -2.71 12.68
N LEU A 65 -9.41 -3.32 11.70
CA LEU A 65 -8.44 -2.61 10.88
C LEU A 65 -9.07 -1.43 10.10
N VAL A 66 -10.22 -1.66 9.46
CA VAL A 66 -10.95 -0.62 8.71
C VAL A 66 -11.42 0.48 9.66
N ILE A 67 -11.97 0.11 10.82
CA ILE A 67 -12.44 1.06 11.82
C ILE A 67 -11.28 1.93 12.33
N LEU A 68 -10.14 1.34 12.63
CA LEU A 68 -8.94 2.08 13.03
C LEU A 68 -8.55 3.12 11.97
N PHE A 69 -8.60 2.77 10.67
CA PHE A 69 -8.33 3.73 9.60
C PHE A 69 -9.40 4.82 9.50
N GLU A 70 -10.68 4.49 9.62
CA GLU A 70 -11.76 5.48 9.59
C GLU A 70 -11.62 6.51 10.71
N LEU A 71 -11.25 6.08 11.91
CA LEU A 71 -11.01 6.97 13.04
C LEU A 71 -9.88 7.97 12.75
N THR A 72 -8.83 7.56 12.03
CA THR A 72 -7.73 8.46 11.62
C THR A 72 -8.17 9.59 10.69
N THR A 73 -9.22 9.38 9.90
CA THR A 73 -9.75 10.42 9.02
C THR A 73 -10.55 11.49 9.78
N ARG A 74 -11.04 11.17 10.98
CA ARG A 74 -11.81 12.09 11.84
C ARG A 74 -10.92 13.01 12.66
N TYR A 75 -9.72 12.53 13.04
CA TYR A 75 -8.80 13.23 13.93
C TYR A 75 -7.40 13.38 13.32
N PRO A 76 -7.23 14.31 12.35
CA PRO A 76 -5.92 14.55 11.77
C PRO A 76 -4.95 15.14 12.81
N GLY A 77 -3.73 14.61 12.89
CA GLY A 77 -2.67 15.16 13.73
C GLY A 77 -1.55 14.19 14.06
N ILE A 78 -0.32 14.71 14.22
CA ILE A 78 0.90 13.92 14.46
C ILE A 78 0.77 13.02 15.70
N ALA A 79 0.27 13.58 16.81
CA ALA A 79 0.10 12.83 18.06
C ALA A 79 -0.85 11.63 17.87
N TYR A 80 -1.88 11.81 17.06
CA TYR A 80 -2.83 10.75 16.74
C TYR A 80 -2.20 9.66 15.86
N VAL A 81 -1.37 10.02 14.88
CA VAL A 81 -0.65 9.04 14.04
C VAL A 81 0.23 8.12 14.87
N HIS A 82 0.99 8.68 15.83
CA HIS A 82 1.80 7.86 16.74
C HIS A 82 0.93 6.96 17.63
N HIS A 83 -0.22 7.47 18.09
CA HIS A 83 -1.15 6.70 18.88
C HIS A 83 -1.77 5.53 18.09
N PHE A 84 -2.27 5.81 16.89
CA PHE A 84 -2.77 4.82 15.94
C PHE A 84 -1.71 3.75 15.66
N LYS A 85 -0.47 4.15 15.40
CA LYS A 85 0.62 3.21 15.16
C LYS A 85 0.82 2.29 16.37
N GLY A 86 0.82 2.85 17.59
CA GLY A 86 0.92 2.05 18.81
C GLY A 86 -0.22 1.05 18.98
N ILE A 87 -1.45 1.45 18.65
CA ILE A 87 -2.63 0.55 18.65
C ILE A 87 -2.45 -0.56 17.61
N LEU A 88 -2.09 -0.20 16.38
CA LEU A 88 -1.88 -1.17 15.31
C LEU A 88 -0.76 -2.17 15.66
N ASP A 89 0.37 -1.67 16.16
CA ASP A 89 1.50 -2.49 16.62
C ASP A 89 1.06 -3.43 17.76
N ALA A 90 0.22 -2.98 18.69
CA ALA A 90 -0.30 -3.82 19.77
C ALA A 90 -1.06 -5.05 19.27
N PHE A 91 -1.81 -4.93 18.17
CA PHE A 91 -2.46 -6.08 17.55
C PHE A 91 -1.51 -6.88 16.66
N LEU A 92 -0.71 -6.22 15.81
CA LEU A 92 0.17 -6.91 14.87
C LEU A 92 1.30 -7.71 15.56
N GLU A 93 1.79 -7.25 16.71
CA GLU A 93 2.80 -7.95 17.51
C GLU A 93 2.22 -9.05 18.40
N SER A 94 0.88 -9.16 18.49
CA SER A 94 0.20 -10.20 19.26
C SER A 94 -0.05 -11.47 18.45
N ASP A 95 -0.46 -12.55 19.13
CA ASP A 95 -0.89 -13.80 18.48
C ASP A 95 -2.14 -13.62 17.59
N HIS A 96 -2.84 -12.49 17.71
CA HIS A 96 -4.04 -12.14 16.93
C HIS A 96 -3.73 -11.35 15.65
N GLY A 97 -2.46 -11.02 15.38
CA GLY A 97 -2.08 -10.23 14.20
C GLY A 97 -2.53 -10.85 12.88
N SER A 98 -2.46 -12.18 12.77
CA SER A 98 -2.95 -12.90 11.58
C SER A 98 -4.47 -12.79 11.40
N LYS A 99 -5.23 -12.93 12.48
CA LYS A 99 -6.69 -12.81 12.47
C LYS A 99 -7.13 -11.40 12.10
N LEU A 100 -6.49 -10.38 12.66
CA LEU A 100 -6.77 -8.96 12.33
C LEU A 100 -6.70 -8.70 10.82
N ILE A 101 -5.69 -9.28 10.16
CA ILE A 101 -5.49 -9.10 8.72
C ILE A 101 -6.49 -9.95 7.93
N GLN A 102 -6.71 -11.20 8.32
CA GLN A 102 -7.59 -12.11 7.59
C GLN A 102 -9.09 -11.75 7.69
N THR A 103 -9.51 -11.05 8.74
CA THR A 103 -10.89 -10.55 8.87
C THR A 103 -11.10 -9.19 8.20
N SER A 104 -10.03 -8.56 7.70
CA SER A 104 -10.14 -7.33 6.92
C SER A 104 -10.73 -7.59 5.53
N ASP A 105 -11.47 -6.62 4.99
CA ASP A 105 -12.00 -6.70 3.63
C ASP A 105 -10.82 -6.74 2.62
N PRO A 106 -10.69 -7.79 1.79
CA PRO A 106 -9.63 -7.91 0.79
C PRO A 106 -9.57 -6.76 -0.22
N SER A 107 -10.71 -6.11 -0.45
CA SER A 107 -10.82 -4.95 -1.35
C SER A 107 -10.43 -3.63 -0.69
N PHE A 108 -10.21 -3.63 0.64
CA PHE A 108 -9.81 -2.44 1.38
C PHE A 108 -8.32 -2.16 1.18
N PRO A 109 -7.94 -0.99 0.61
CA PRO A 109 -6.57 -0.70 0.22
C PRO A 109 -5.76 -0.26 1.46
N THR A 110 -5.44 -1.24 2.29
CA THR A 110 -4.83 -1.07 3.61
C THR A 110 -3.49 -0.35 3.54
N THR A 111 -2.63 -0.74 2.59
CA THR A 111 -1.30 -0.15 2.43
C THR A 111 -1.42 1.31 1.98
N SER A 112 -2.37 1.61 1.09
CA SER A 112 -2.70 2.96 0.64
C SER A 112 -3.10 3.86 1.81
N HIS A 113 -4.00 3.37 2.68
CA HIS A 113 -4.43 4.11 3.88
C HIS A 113 -3.29 4.33 4.86
N LEU A 114 -2.45 3.32 5.09
CA LEU A 114 -1.28 3.42 5.96
C LEU A 114 -0.31 4.51 5.47
N ILE A 115 0.03 4.50 4.18
CA ILE A 115 0.93 5.49 3.57
C ILE A 115 0.34 6.89 3.66
N LYS A 116 -0.94 7.06 3.29
CA LYS A 116 -1.63 8.37 3.37
C LYS A 116 -1.63 8.88 4.80
N LEU A 117 -1.92 8.01 5.77
CA LEU A 117 -1.94 8.37 7.19
C LEU A 117 -0.58 8.91 7.63
N PHE A 118 0.50 8.18 7.37
CA PHE A 118 1.84 8.62 7.79
C PHE A 118 2.33 9.82 6.99
N LYS A 119 2.17 9.86 5.66
CA LYS A 119 2.74 10.92 4.82
C LYS A 119 1.97 12.24 4.84
N LEU A 120 0.65 12.22 5.05
CA LEU A 120 -0.16 13.45 5.04
C LEU A 120 -0.23 14.13 6.40
N ASN A 121 0.06 13.40 7.49
CA ASN A 121 -0.11 13.91 8.85
C ASN A 121 1.20 14.16 9.61
N THR A 122 2.36 13.92 9.00
CA THR A 122 3.66 14.28 9.58
C THR A 122 4.36 15.34 8.74
N ASP A 123 4.44 16.57 9.26
CA ASP A 123 5.32 17.62 8.70
C ASP A 123 6.79 17.20 8.73
N ASP A 124 7.13 16.27 9.62
CA ASP A 124 8.42 15.61 9.65
C ASP A 124 8.45 14.52 8.57
N MET A 125 9.14 14.79 7.46
CA MET A 125 9.32 13.87 6.33
C MET A 125 10.00 12.54 6.70
N LEU A 126 10.40 12.38 7.96
CA LEU A 126 11.18 11.27 8.51
C LEU A 126 10.35 10.25 9.30
N VAL A 127 9.04 10.09 9.03
CA VAL A 127 8.52 8.71 9.12
C VAL A 127 9.27 7.94 8.05
N GLU A 128 10.35 7.28 8.49
CA GLU A 128 11.28 6.57 7.62
C GLU A 128 10.45 5.59 6.79
N GLU A 129 10.60 5.65 5.47
CA GLU A 129 10.06 4.67 4.53
C GLU A 129 10.21 3.23 5.05
N GLU A 130 11.31 2.97 5.76
CA GLU A 130 11.61 1.72 6.45
C GLU A 130 10.58 1.30 7.51
N GLN A 131 9.97 2.22 8.26
CA GLN A 131 8.91 1.87 9.22
C GLN A 131 7.65 1.38 8.52
N ILE A 132 7.20 2.13 7.50
CA ILE A 132 6.04 1.74 6.69
C ILE A 132 6.31 0.41 6.01
N LYS A 133 7.50 0.25 5.42
CA LYS A 133 7.95 -0.99 4.79
C LYS A 133 7.91 -2.17 5.77
N LYS A 134 8.41 -2.01 7.00
CA LYS A 134 8.35 -3.05 8.04
C LYS A 134 6.92 -3.42 8.42
N THR A 135 6.06 -2.44 8.66
CA THR A 135 4.65 -2.69 9.00
C THR A 135 3.93 -3.41 7.86
N VAL A 136 4.08 -2.93 6.62
CA VAL A 136 3.47 -3.57 5.44
C VAL A 136 4.00 -4.99 5.25
N PHE A 137 5.32 -5.23 5.41
CA PHE A 137 5.87 -6.59 5.35
C PHE A 137 5.28 -7.52 6.39
N LEU A 138 5.11 -7.05 7.63
CA LEU A 138 4.50 -7.84 8.69
C LEU A 138 3.04 -8.19 8.33
N MET A 139 2.26 -7.21 7.87
CA MET A 139 0.87 -7.45 7.44
C MET A 139 0.80 -8.41 6.24
N LEU A 140 1.70 -8.30 5.26
CA LEU A 140 1.81 -9.25 4.16
C LEU A 140 2.16 -10.66 4.63
N SER A 141 3.00 -10.80 5.65
CA SER A 141 3.32 -12.12 6.24
C SER A 141 2.12 -12.78 6.93
N TYR A 142 1.14 -11.96 7.32
CA TYR A 142 -0.14 -12.40 7.88
C TYR A 142 -1.23 -12.65 6.81
N GLY A 143 -0.91 -12.44 5.54
CA GLY A 143 -1.84 -12.68 4.42
C GLY A 143 -2.61 -11.44 3.98
N LEU A 144 -2.06 -10.23 4.18
CA LEU A 144 -2.68 -9.01 3.66
C LEU A 144 -2.79 -9.07 2.13
N ASP A 145 -4.01 -8.86 1.63
CA ASP A 145 -4.26 -8.70 0.21
C ASP A 145 -3.75 -7.35 -0.31
N VAL A 146 -3.26 -7.36 -1.55
CA VAL A 146 -2.72 -6.16 -2.21
C VAL A 146 -3.69 -5.69 -3.26
N THR A 147 -4.14 -4.45 -3.16
CA THR A 147 -5.02 -3.85 -4.17
C THR A 147 -4.24 -3.03 -5.20
N LEU A 148 -4.87 -2.75 -6.33
CA LEU A 148 -4.33 -1.81 -7.32
C LEU A 148 -4.12 -0.39 -6.77
N GLU A 149 -4.97 0.04 -5.82
CA GLU A 149 -4.79 1.33 -5.15
C GLU A 149 -3.56 1.32 -4.24
N ASP A 150 -3.25 0.21 -3.57
CA ASP A 150 -2.03 0.08 -2.77
C ASP A 150 -0.78 0.27 -3.63
N LEU A 151 -0.72 -0.41 -4.78
CA LEU A 151 0.37 -0.25 -5.74
C LEU A 151 0.47 1.19 -6.23
N ASP A 152 -0.66 1.80 -6.59
CA ASP A 152 -0.68 3.16 -7.11
C ASP A 152 -0.22 4.19 -6.06
N THR A 153 -0.67 4.05 -4.82
CA THR A 153 -0.26 4.91 -3.71
C THR A 153 1.22 4.73 -3.40
N VAL A 154 1.74 3.49 -3.34
CA VAL A 154 3.19 3.26 -3.15
C VAL A 154 3.99 3.93 -4.26
N TYR A 155 3.61 3.75 -5.52
CA TYR A 155 4.32 4.36 -6.64
C TYR A 155 4.27 5.89 -6.60
N ARG A 156 3.13 6.48 -6.22
CA ARG A 156 2.97 7.94 -6.16
C ARG A 156 3.85 8.58 -5.09
N PHE A 157 3.99 7.92 -3.94
CA PHE A 157 4.76 8.45 -2.80
C PHE A 157 6.25 8.07 -2.84
N TYR A 158 6.61 6.89 -3.38
CA TYR A 158 7.97 6.33 -3.32
C TYR A 158 8.57 5.97 -4.68
N GLY A 159 7.80 6.08 -5.77
CA GLY A 159 8.23 5.66 -7.11
C GLY A 159 8.46 4.15 -7.21
N TYR A 160 9.42 3.76 -8.06
CA TYR A 160 9.81 2.37 -8.26
C TYR A 160 10.76 1.88 -7.14
N CYS A 161 10.25 1.75 -5.91
CA CYS A 161 11.02 1.36 -4.73
C CYS A 161 11.01 -0.17 -4.48
N ASP A 162 11.69 -0.64 -3.43
CA ASP A 162 11.67 -2.06 -3.01
C ASP A 162 10.25 -2.54 -2.67
N LEU A 163 9.47 -1.70 -1.97
CA LEU A 163 8.11 -2.04 -1.57
C LEU A 163 7.21 -2.19 -2.81
N PHE A 164 7.31 -1.29 -3.78
CA PHE A 164 6.57 -1.41 -5.03
C PHE A 164 6.90 -2.70 -5.79
N ARG A 165 8.20 -3.03 -5.90
CA ARG A 165 8.67 -4.28 -6.52
C ARG A 165 8.14 -5.53 -5.83
N LEU A 166 8.08 -5.52 -4.51
CA LEU A 166 7.48 -6.60 -3.74
C LEU A 166 5.99 -6.75 -4.07
N LEU A 167 5.23 -5.67 -4.00
CA LEU A 167 3.78 -5.70 -4.22
C LEU A 167 3.42 -6.16 -5.64
N LEU A 168 4.23 -5.85 -6.65
CA LEU A 168 4.05 -6.37 -8.01
C LEU A 168 4.20 -7.90 -8.12
N ARG A 169 4.84 -8.54 -7.14
CA ARG A 169 5.00 -10.00 -7.06
C ARG A 169 3.90 -10.66 -6.21
N MET A 170 2.96 -9.89 -5.70
CA MET A 170 1.79 -10.39 -4.97
C MET A 170 0.59 -10.55 -5.91
N ASP A 171 -0.44 -11.28 -5.46
CA ASP A 171 -1.70 -11.37 -6.19
C ASP A 171 -2.46 -10.05 -6.00
N VAL A 172 -2.45 -9.22 -7.04
CA VAL A 172 -3.04 -7.87 -7.00
C VAL A 172 -4.53 -7.95 -7.32
N GLN A 173 -5.35 -7.42 -6.42
CA GLN A 173 -6.78 -7.29 -6.61
C GLN A 173 -7.12 -6.00 -7.37
N PHE A 174 -7.80 -6.16 -8.52
CA PHE A 174 -8.27 -5.05 -9.33
C PHE A 174 -9.65 -4.61 -8.83
N CYS A 175 -9.69 -3.48 -8.11
CA CYS A 175 -10.93 -2.88 -7.65
C CYS A 175 -11.40 -1.80 -8.64
N ASP A 176 -12.64 -1.89 -9.13
CA ASP A 176 -13.19 -1.00 -10.17
C ASP A 176 -13.28 0.49 -9.75
N ARG A 177 -13.12 0.79 -8.46
CA ARG A 177 -13.30 2.13 -7.90
C ARG A 177 -12.11 3.07 -8.14
N HIS A 178 -10.91 2.52 -8.36
CA HIS A 178 -9.68 3.31 -8.48
C HIS A 178 -9.08 3.19 -9.89
N LYS A 179 -8.91 4.33 -10.56
CA LYS A 179 -8.13 4.39 -11.80
C LYS A 179 -6.66 4.65 -11.42
N PRO A 180 -5.76 3.66 -11.57
CA PRO A 180 -4.35 3.85 -11.24
C PRO A 180 -3.71 4.86 -12.20
N SER A 181 -2.60 5.44 -11.77
CA SER A 181 -1.70 6.19 -12.64
C SER A 181 -1.28 5.36 -13.85
N SER A 182 -1.01 6.04 -14.95
CA SER A 182 -0.58 5.41 -16.21
C SER A 182 0.65 4.53 -16.06
N MET A 183 1.59 4.91 -15.19
CA MET A 183 2.78 4.10 -14.93
C MET A 183 2.44 2.80 -14.19
N VAL A 184 1.60 2.86 -13.16
CA VAL A 184 1.20 1.66 -12.42
C VAL A 184 0.41 0.71 -13.30
N ARG A 185 -0.46 1.23 -14.17
CA ARG A 185 -1.15 0.43 -15.19
C ARG A 185 -0.16 -0.30 -16.11
N MET A 186 0.88 0.40 -16.56
CA MET A 186 1.95 -0.19 -17.37
C MET A 186 2.69 -1.30 -16.65
N TYR A 187 3.01 -1.12 -15.36
CA TYR A 187 3.66 -2.16 -14.57
C TYR A 187 2.75 -3.39 -14.36
N CYS A 188 1.45 -3.17 -14.14
CA CYS A 188 0.49 -4.24 -13.86
C CYS A 188 0.12 -5.06 -15.10
N ASP A 189 -0.01 -4.41 -16.26
CA ASP A 189 -0.36 -5.05 -17.52
C ASP A 189 0.72 -4.78 -18.59
N PRO A 190 1.62 -5.76 -18.84
CA PRO A 190 2.66 -5.65 -19.86
C PRO A 190 2.14 -5.57 -21.30
N SER A 191 0.85 -5.86 -21.51
CA SER A 191 0.20 -5.75 -22.82
C SER A 191 -0.44 -4.39 -23.07
N THR A 192 -0.57 -3.55 -22.04
CA THR A 192 -1.17 -2.21 -22.15
C THR A 192 -0.41 -1.36 -23.17
N ASP A 193 -1.17 -0.79 -24.10
CA ASP A 193 -0.67 0.18 -25.08
C ASP A 193 -0.53 1.57 -24.45
N LEU A 194 0.53 2.30 -24.80
CA LEU A 194 0.80 3.62 -24.26
C LEU A 194 -0.32 4.61 -24.57
N GLU A 195 -0.95 4.48 -25.73
CA GLU A 195 -2.08 5.29 -26.14
C GLU A 195 -3.27 5.18 -25.18
N MET A 196 -3.46 4.04 -24.50
CA MET A 196 -4.51 3.84 -23.49
C MET A 196 -4.20 4.55 -22.16
N CYS A 197 -2.97 5.04 -22.01
CA CYS A 197 -2.46 5.71 -20.83
C CYS A 197 -2.29 7.23 -21.02
N LEU A 198 -2.61 7.77 -22.20
CA LEU A 198 -2.41 9.19 -22.50
C LEU A 198 -3.54 10.10 -21.99
N ASP A 199 -4.65 9.52 -21.52
CA ASP A 199 -5.81 10.27 -21.01
C ASP A 199 -5.60 10.80 -19.59
N ASP A 200 -4.54 10.39 -18.90
CA ASP A 200 -4.21 10.83 -17.54
C ASP A 200 -3.05 11.84 -17.56
N SER A 201 -3.39 13.11 -17.34
CA SER A 201 -2.43 14.21 -17.33
C SER A 201 -1.48 14.19 -16.12
N SER A 202 -1.86 13.51 -15.03
CA SER A 202 -1.09 13.51 -13.78
C SER A 202 0.19 12.67 -13.86
N SER A 203 0.23 11.72 -14.79
CA SER A 203 1.32 10.74 -14.93
C SER A 203 2.27 11.05 -16.10
N ILE A 204 2.04 12.14 -16.84
CA ILE A 204 2.74 12.44 -18.10
C ILE A 204 4.26 12.55 -17.90
N ALA A 205 4.70 13.22 -16.83
CA ALA A 205 6.13 13.39 -16.56
C ALA A 205 6.84 12.05 -16.37
N SER A 206 6.27 11.14 -15.57
CA SER A 206 6.86 9.82 -15.32
C SER A 206 6.85 8.91 -16.55
N LEU A 207 5.91 9.10 -17.48
CA LEU A 207 5.90 8.39 -18.75
C LEU A 207 7.06 8.84 -19.65
N LEU A 208 7.43 10.13 -19.65
CA LEU A 208 8.54 10.64 -20.47
C LEU A 208 9.89 10.02 -20.13
N ASP A 209 10.11 9.67 -18.85
CA ASP A 209 11.32 8.97 -18.39
C ASP A 209 11.52 7.61 -19.08
N HIS A 210 10.43 7.01 -19.60
CA HIS A 210 10.42 5.64 -20.12
C HIS A 210 10.00 5.54 -21.59
N PHE A 211 9.30 6.54 -22.13
CA PHE A 211 8.65 6.47 -23.44
C PHE A 211 8.83 7.77 -24.22
N ASN A 212 9.36 7.68 -25.45
CA ASN A 212 9.41 8.78 -26.40
C ASN A 212 8.36 8.60 -27.51
N HIS A 213 7.09 8.69 -27.14
CA HIS A 213 5.98 8.50 -28.06
C HIS A 213 5.49 9.82 -28.67
N PRO A 214 5.21 9.91 -29.99
CA PRO A 214 4.84 11.17 -30.65
C PRO A 214 3.64 11.87 -30.02
N LYS A 215 2.58 11.13 -29.67
CA LYS A 215 1.39 11.70 -29.01
C LYS A 215 1.70 12.19 -27.60
N LEU A 216 2.52 11.45 -26.84
CA LEU A 216 2.95 11.85 -25.50
C LEU A 216 3.76 13.14 -25.58
N LYS A 217 4.72 13.21 -26.51
CA LYS A 217 5.53 14.40 -26.78
C LYS A 217 4.66 15.60 -27.14
N GLN A 218 3.67 15.42 -28.02
CA GLN A 218 2.73 16.49 -28.38
C GLN A 218 1.94 17.00 -27.16
N LEU A 219 1.41 16.10 -26.33
CA LEU A 219 0.70 16.46 -25.10
C LEU A 219 1.60 17.24 -24.14
N CYS A 220 2.87 16.82 -24.00
CA CYS A 220 3.86 17.49 -23.15
C CYS A 220 4.22 18.89 -23.66
N LEU A 221 4.38 19.05 -24.98
CA LEU A 221 4.67 20.34 -25.60
C LEU A 221 3.49 21.32 -25.49
N SER A 222 2.26 20.81 -25.42
CA SER A 222 1.05 21.60 -25.14
C SER A 222 0.77 21.83 -23.65
N SER A 223 1.55 21.23 -22.75
CA SER A 223 1.37 21.38 -21.31
C SER A 223 1.71 22.79 -20.84
N SER A 224 0.95 23.30 -19.87
CA SER A 224 1.27 24.56 -19.18
C SER A 224 2.51 24.44 -18.27
N ASN A 225 2.97 23.22 -17.99
CA ASN A 225 4.17 22.99 -17.21
C ASN A 225 5.43 23.12 -18.07
N ASN A 226 6.13 24.25 -17.92
CA ASN A 226 7.36 24.56 -18.66
C ASN A 226 8.47 23.51 -18.51
N GLN A 227 8.55 22.82 -17.35
CA GLN A 227 9.57 21.79 -17.13
C GLN A 227 9.29 20.56 -17.99
N ILE A 228 8.04 20.08 -18.00
CA ILE A 228 7.61 18.95 -18.83
C ILE A 228 7.79 19.26 -20.31
N ALA A 229 7.43 20.48 -20.73
CA ALA A 229 7.63 20.92 -22.11
C ALA A 229 9.12 21.01 -22.48
N SER A 230 10.01 21.38 -21.56
CA SER A 230 11.46 21.41 -21.78
C SER A 230 12.02 20.00 -21.98
N ILE A 231 11.69 19.06 -21.08
CA ILE A 231 12.11 17.65 -21.18
C ILE A 231 11.66 17.09 -22.53
N ALA A 232 10.40 17.32 -22.91
CA ALA A 232 9.87 16.85 -24.18
C ALA A 232 10.58 17.44 -25.40
N LYS A 233 11.14 18.67 -25.33
CA LYS A 233 11.93 19.25 -26.44
C LYS A 233 13.29 18.58 -26.61
N GLU A 234 13.89 18.13 -25.51
CA GLU A 234 15.21 17.51 -25.47
C GLU A 234 15.18 16.04 -25.92
N LEU A 235 14.01 15.37 -25.83
CA LEU A 235 13.85 14.02 -26.32
C LEU A 235 14.15 13.89 -27.83
N PRO A 236 14.76 12.77 -28.26
CA PRO A 236 15.06 12.54 -29.67
C PRO A 236 13.78 12.54 -30.54
N GLN A 237 13.95 12.68 -31.84
CA GLN A 237 12.81 12.70 -32.77
C GLN A 237 12.11 11.33 -32.88
N VAL A 238 12.86 10.25 -32.67
CA VAL A 238 12.38 8.87 -32.77
C VAL A 238 12.67 8.11 -31.46
N PRO A 239 11.85 7.12 -31.10
CA PRO A 239 12.13 6.24 -29.97
C PRO A 239 13.47 5.53 -30.11
N LEU A 240 14.10 5.21 -28.98
CA LEU A 240 15.31 4.39 -28.97
C LEU A 240 14.95 2.97 -29.40
N LEU A 241 15.86 2.28 -30.10
CA LEU A 241 15.68 0.86 -30.43
C LEU A 241 15.45 0.02 -29.15
N ALA A 242 16.12 0.39 -28.06
CA ALA A 242 15.92 -0.16 -26.73
C ALA A 242 14.46 -0.08 -26.25
N GLU A 243 13.79 1.06 -26.45
CA GLU A 243 12.38 1.25 -26.10
C GLU A 243 11.49 0.33 -26.94
N VAL A 244 11.70 0.34 -28.27
CA VAL A 244 10.91 -0.46 -29.21
C VAL A 244 11.05 -1.96 -28.90
N ALA A 245 12.28 -2.41 -28.68
CA ALA A 245 12.58 -3.80 -28.31
C ALA A 245 11.95 -4.18 -26.97
N ARG A 246 12.07 -3.32 -25.95
CA ARG A 246 11.43 -3.51 -24.64
C ARG A 246 9.91 -3.69 -24.78
N ASN A 247 9.24 -2.78 -25.47
CA ASN A 247 7.78 -2.79 -25.61
C ASN A 247 7.31 -4.03 -26.40
N ALA A 248 8.05 -4.42 -27.45
CA ALA A 248 7.78 -5.63 -28.21
C ALA A 248 7.96 -6.90 -27.35
N ALA A 249 9.03 -6.96 -26.56
CA ALA A 249 9.31 -8.08 -25.66
C ALA A 249 8.23 -8.23 -24.59
N ARG A 250 7.81 -7.13 -23.93
CA ARG A 250 6.74 -7.14 -22.92
C ARG A 250 5.44 -7.75 -23.48
N LYS A 251 5.00 -7.28 -24.66
CA LYS A 251 3.80 -7.79 -25.35
C LYS A 251 3.94 -9.25 -25.78
N TYR A 252 5.12 -9.63 -26.29
CA TYR A 252 5.39 -11.00 -26.69
C TYR A 252 5.33 -11.95 -25.50
N ILE A 253 5.95 -11.60 -24.38
CA ILE A 253 5.90 -12.39 -23.14
C ILE A 253 4.46 -12.50 -22.64
N ALA A 254 3.75 -11.38 -22.52
CA ALA A 254 2.37 -11.40 -22.03
C ALA A 254 1.45 -12.29 -22.88
N ARG A 255 1.51 -12.16 -24.21
CA ARG A 255 0.67 -12.94 -25.13
C ARG A 255 1.11 -14.39 -25.25
N GLY A 256 2.41 -14.63 -25.36
CA GLY A 256 2.98 -15.96 -25.57
C GLY A 256 2.77 -16.89 -24.37
N PHE A 257 2.81 -16.34 -23.16
CA PHE A 257 2.63 -17.10 -21.92
C PHE A 257 1.25 -16.90 -21.27
N LYS A 258 0.33 -16.16 -21.91
CA LYS A 258 -1.02 -15.85 -21.41
C LYS A 258 -0.98 -15.28 -19.98
N ILE A 259 -0.16 -14.27 -19.80
CA ILE A 259 -0.02 -13.57 -18.52
C ILE A 259 -1.28 -12.75 -18.25
N GLU A 260 -1.89 -12.99 -17.09
CA GLU A 260 -3.11 -12.32 -16.62
C GLU A 260 -2.84 -11.42 -15.42
N THR A 261 -1.74 -11.64 -14.69
CA THR A 261 -1.40 -10.88 -13.48
C THR A 261 0.04 -10.36 -13.49
N PRO A 262 0.33 -9.26 -12.80
CA PRO A 262 1.70 -8.77 -12.64
C PRO A 262 2.61 -9.83 -12.01
N LYS A 263 2.15 -10.55 -10.99
CA LYS A 263 2.92 -11.63 -10.35
C LYS A 263 3.41 -12.67 -11.35
N GLN A 264 2.55 -13.12 -12.27
CA GLN A 264 2.93 -14.06 -13.31
C GLN A 264 4.01 -13.47 -14.23
N PHE A 265 3.85 -12.21 -14.64
CA PHE A 265 4.83 -11.53 -15.48
C PHE A 265 6.21 -11.47 -14.84
N TYR A 266 6.28 -10.93 -13.61
CA TYR A 266 7.56 -10.73 -12.91
C TYR A 266 8.21 -12.06 -12.51
N SER A 267 7.42 -13.05 -12.10
CA SER A 267 7.93 -14.39 -11.80
C SER A 267 8.53 -15.06 -13.05
N LEU A 268 7.87 -14.95 -14.20
CA LEU A 268 8.38 -15.48 -15.46
C LEU A 268 9.64 -14.73 -15.90
N LEU A 269 9.64 -13.39 -15.83
CA LEU A 269 10.77 -12.55 -16.21
C LEU A 269 12.03 -12.91 -15.39
N ASP A 270 11.87 -13.17 -14.09
CA ASP A 270 12.94 -13.62 -13.22
C ASP A 270 13.51 -14.98 -13.65
N GLN A 271 12.69 -15.86 -14.22
CA GLN A 271 13.10 -17.19 -14.70
C GLN A 271 13.71 -17.20 -16.11
N LEU A 272 13.51 -16.15 -16.92
CA LEU A 272 14.08 -16.09 -18.27
C LEU A 272 15.61 -16.13 -18.24
N ALA A 273 16.21 -16.93 -19.13
CA ALA A 273 17.66 -17.05 -19.29
C ALA A 273 18.25 -15.90 -20.11
N ILE A 274 17.98 -14.66 -19.68
CA ILE A 274 18.51 -13.42 -20.26
C ILE A 274 19.27 -12.65 -19.18
N ASP A 275 20.13 -11.74 -19.61
CA ASP A 275 20.95 -10.95 -18.70
C ASP A 275 20.09 -9.99 -17.83
N ARG A 276 20.67 -9.56 -16.71
CA ARG A 276 19.99 -8.71 -15.73
C ARG A 276 19.57 -7.36 -16.32
N LEU A 277 20.39 -6.75 -17.18
CA LEU A 277 20.08 -5.46 -17.77
C LEU A 277 18.83 -5.58 -18.66
N SER A 278 18.75 -6.62 -19.49
CA SER A 278 17.58 -6.92 -20.29
C SER A 278 16.32 -7.14 -19.44
N LYS A 279 16.42 -7.86 -18.30
CA LYS A 279 15.29 -8.01 -17.36
C LYS A 279 14.85 -6.66 -16.81
N SER A 280 15.77 -5.85 -16.31
CA SER A 280 15.46 -4.54 -15.73
C SER A 280 14.85 -3.58 -16.77
N MET A 281 15.31 -3.62 -18.02
CA MET A 281 14.68 -2.89 -19.12
C MET A 281 13.25 -3.37 -19.36
N ILE A 282 13.04 -4.69 -19.52
CA ILE A 282 11.71 -5.29 -19.75
C ILE A 282 10.78 -4.97 -18.59
N ALA A 283 11.25 -4.98 -17.34
CA ALA A 283 10.50 -4.67 -16.14
C ALA A 283 10.15 -3.18 -15.95
N LEU A 284 10.67 -2.29 -16.80
CA LEU A 284 10.60 -0.82 -16.68
C LEU A 284 11.35 -0.24 -15.47
N GLU A 285 12.35 -0.95 -14.93
CA GLU A 285 13.16 -0.44 -13.80
C GLU A 285 14.16 0.64 -14.23
N ILE A 286 14.45 0.72 -15.53
CA ILE A 286 15.44 1.61 -16.11
C ILE A 286 14.74 2.67 -16.95
N LYS A 287 15.00 3.93 -16.60
CA LYS A 287 14.68 5.10 -17.42
C LYS A 287 15.54 5.08 -18.67
N LEU A 288 14.92 5.35 -19.82
CA LEU A 288 15.62 5.36 -21.11
C LEU A 288 15.98 6.78 -21.56
N TYR A 289 15.44 7.79 -20.89
CA TYR A 289 15.58 9.21 -21.21
C TYR A 289 15.86 10.02 -19.95
#